data_AF-A0A8S2ZN05-F1
#
_entry.id   AF-A0A8S2ZN05-F1
#
_cell.length_a   1.000
_cell.length_b   1.000
_cell.length_c   1.000
_cell.angle_alpha   90.00
_cell.angle_beta   90.00
_cell.angle_gamma   90.00
#
_symmetry.space_group_name_H-M   'P 1'
#
loop_
_entity.id
_entity.type
_entity.pdbx_description
1 polymer ?
#
loop_
_entity_poly.entity_id
_entity_poly.type
_entity_poly.pdbx_seq_one_letter_code
_entity_poly.pdbx_strand_id
1 'polypeptide(L)' 'SLGLNCALGPNEMRRFLEDVSNNTSAYTICYPNAGLPNTFGEYDETPESMAQHVGHWAHDGLL' A
#
# COMPACT_ATOMS: atom_id res chain seq x y z
N SER A 1 7.23 12.30 8.72
CA SER A 1 6.38 11.29 8.07
C SER A 1 6.69 9.94 8.68
N LEU A 2 5.73 9.01 8.63
CA LEU A 2 5.86 7.61 9.02
C LEU A 2 5.49 6.74 7.81
N GLY A 3 6.06 5.55 7.65
CA GLY A 3 5.76 4.77 6.45
C GLY A 3 5.95 3.28 6.51
N LEU A 4 5.35 2.63 5.53
CA LEU A 4 5.34 1.19 5.30
C LEU A 4 5.99 0.89 3.95
N ASN A 5 6.85 -0.13 3.90
CA ASN A 5 7.46 -0.57 2.65
C ASN A 5 7.70 -2.08 2.64
N CYS A 6 7.69 -2.68 1.44
CA CYS A 6 7.99 -4.09 1.22
C CYS A 6 7.02 -5.06 1.92
N ALA A 7 7.38 -6.34 1.98
CA ALA A 7 6.68 -7.49 2.58
C ALA A 7 5.30 -7.85 2.02
N LEU A 8 4.49 -6.87 1.64
CA LEU A 8 3.07 -7.01 1.32
C LEU A 8 2.71 -6.31 0.02
N GLY A 9 1.68 -6.82 -0.65
CA GLY A 9 1.01 -6.16 -1.76
C GLY A 9 0.11 -5.02 -1.29
N PRO A 10 -0.49 -4.26 -2.22
CA PRO A 10 -1.34 -3.13 -1.88
C PRO A 10 -2.57 -3.57 -1.08
N ASN A 11 -3.22 -4.66 -1.49
CA ASN A 11 -4.41 -5.18 -0.80
C ASN A 11 -4.17 -5.49 0.68
N GLU A 12 -3.09 -6.19 0.99
CA GLU A 12 -2.77 -6.56 2.38
C GLU A 12 -2.22 -5.37 3.18
N MET A 13 -1.51 -4.44 2.53
CA MET A 13 -0.90 -3.29 3.20
C MET A 13 -1.95 -2.27 3.66
N ARG A 14 -3.10 -2.17 2.98
CA ARG A 14 -4.16 -1.19 3.30
C ARG A 14 -4.54 -1.17 4.79
N ARG A 15 -4.78 -2.33 5.42
CA ARG A 15 -5.18 -2.37 6.84
C ARG A 15 -4.13 -1.74 7.76
N PHE A 16 -2.85 -1.95 7.47
CA PHE A 16 -1.75 -1.39 8.26
C PHE A 16 -1.61 0.11 8.00
N LEU A 17 -1.89 0.54 6.77
CA LEU A 17 -1.93 1.95 6.43
C LEU A 17 -3.05 2.68 7.19
N GLU A 18 -4.23 2.07 7.30
CA GLU A 18 -5.36 2.58 8.09
C GLU A 18 -4.99 2.66 9.58
N ASP A 19 -4.39 1.60 10.14
CA ASP A 19 -3.93 1.59 11.54
C ASP A 19 -2.92 2.70 11.79
N VAL A 20 -1.93 2.87 10.91
CA VAL A 20 -0.92 3.91 11.03
C VAL A 20 -1.55 5.30 10.93
N SER A 21 -2.34 5.57 9.88
CA SER A 21 -2.93 6.88 9.62
C SER A 21 -3.86 7.33 10.75
N ASN A 22 -4.65 6.41 11.31
CA ASN A 22 -5.59 6.72 12.39
C ASN A 22 -4.91 7.01 13.75
N ASN A 23 -3.64 6.64 13.92
CA ASN A 23 -2.92 6.74 15.20
C ASN A 23 -1.77 7.75 15.18
N THR A 24 -1.62 8.53 14.11
CA THR A 24 -0.57 9.55 14.00
C THR A 24 -1.09 10.83 13.33
N SER A 25 -0.55 11.98 13.73
CA SER A 25 -0.78 13.25 13.04
C SER A 25 0.30 13.57 12.00
N ALA A 26 1.30 12.69 11.83
CA ALA A 26 2.33 12.85 10.81
C ALA A 26 1.84 12.32 9.45
N TYR A 27 2.36 12.90 8.35
CA TYR A 27 2.10 12.35 7.01
C TYR A 27 2.53 10.88 6.90
N THR A 28 1.72 10.09 6.18
CA THR A 28 1.97 8.66 5.98
C THR A 28 2.48 8.42 4.57
N ILE A 29 3.49 7.55 4.42
CA ILE A 29 4.01 7.13 3.12
C ILE A 29 3.94 5.61 2.99
N CYS A 30 3.65 5.11 1.79
CA CYS A 30 3.39 3.70 1.55
C CYS A 30 4.03 3.24 0.24
N TYR A 31 4.90 2.23 0.30
CA TYR A 31 5.58 1.63 -0.86
C TYR A 31 5.39 0.10 -0.85
N PRO A 32 4.20 -0.40 -1.24
CA PRO A 32 3.92 -1.83 -1.30
C PRO A 32 4.72 -2.52 -2.40
N ASN A 33 4.86 -3.84 -2.30
CA ASN A 33 5.25 -4.66 -3.44
C ASN A 33 4.13 -4.68 -4.49
N ALA A 34 4.46 -5.09 -5.72
CA ALA A 34 3.49 -5.30 -6.80
C ALA A 34 2.64 -6.58 -6.54
N GLY A 35 1.95 -6.64 -5.40
CA GLY A 35 1.31 -7.85 -4.90
C GLY A 35 2.29 -8.76 -4.14
N LEU A 36 1.79 -9.93 -3.73
CA LEU A 36 2.64 -11.02 -3.26
C LEU A 36 3.20 -11.78 -4.47
N PRO A 37 4.40 -12.37 -4.36
CA PRO A 37 4.95 -13.18 -5.44
C PRO A 37 4.03 -14.39 -5.71
N ASN A 38 3.76 -14.65 -6.99
CA ASN A 38 2.98 -15.79 -7.44
C ASN A 38 3.80 -17.10 -7.34
N THR A 39 3.21 -18.23 -7.75
CA THR A 39 3.87 -19.55 -7.67
C THR A 39 5.16 -19.67 -8.49
N PHE A 40 5.39 -18.75 -9.44
CA PHE A 40 6.60 -18.68 -10.25
C PHE A 40 7.63 -17.67 -9.70
N GLY A 41 7.31 -16.99 -8.59
CA GLY A 41 8.16 -15.95 -8.00
C GLY A 41 8.04 -14.58 -8.69
N GLU A 42 7.07 -14.42 -9.59
CA GLU A 42 6.81 -13.17 -10.31
C GLU A 42 5.68 -12.38 -9.63
N TYR A 43 5.40 -11.18 -10.13
CA TYR A 43 4.37 -10.28 -9.60
C TYR A 43 3.32 -10.00 -10.68
N ASP A 44 2.05 -10.25 -10.34
CA ASP A 44 0.94 -10.11 -11.28
C ASP A 44 0.32 -8.70 -11.27
N GLU A 45 0.62 -7.88 -10.25
CA GLU A 45 0.06 -6.53 -10.12
C GLU A 45 0.61 -5.58 -11.19
N THR A 46 -0.28 -4.89 -11.89
CA THR A 46 0.12 -3.95 -12.96
C THR A 46 0.26 -2.51 -12.45
N PRO A 47 0.98 -1.63 -13.17
CA PRO A 47 1.04 -0.21 -12.83
C PRO A 47 -0.34 0.46 -12.71
N GLU A 48 -1.29 0.10 -13.57
CA GLU A 48 -2.65 0.66 -13.57
C GLU A 48 -3.42 0.25 -12.32
N SER A 49 -3.32 -1.02 -11.93
CA SER A 49 -3.97 -1.53 -10.72
C SER A 49 -3.33 -0.94 -9.45
N MET A 50 -2.00 -0.85 -9.40
CA MET A 50 -1.30 -0.16 -8.32
C MET A 50 -1.74 1.31 -8.19
N ALA A 51 -1.87 2.02 -9.32
CA ALA A 51 -2.34 3.40 -9.33
C ALA A 51 -3.77 3.54 -8.79
N GLN A 52 -4.66 2.58 -9.05
CA GLN A 52 -6.01 2.55 -8.46
C GLN A 52 -5.94 2.41 -6.94
N HIS A 53 -5.10 1.52 -6.42
CA HIS A 53 -4.92 1.36 -4.97
C HIS A 53 -4.41 2.65 -4.31
N VAL A 54 -3.32 3.23 -4.83
CA VAL A 54 -2.75 4.48 -4.31
C VAL A 54 -3.76 5.63 -4.40
N GLY A 55 -4.51 5.72 -5.50
CA GLY A 55 -5.55 6.71 -5.69
C GLY A 55 -6.67 6.60 -4.64
N HIS A 56 -7.14 5.38 -4.36
CA HIS A 56 -8.13 5.16 -3.31
C HIS A 56 -7.58 5.53 -1.92
N TRP A 57 -6.34 5.16 -1.59
CA TRP A 57 -5.75 5.52 -0.29
C TRP A 57 -5.62 7.03 -0.11
N ALA A 58 -5.20 7.75 -1.15
CA ALA A 58 -5.14 9.20 -1.11
C ALA A 58 -6.54 9.84 -0.96
N HIS A 59 -7.54 9.32 -1.67
CA HIS A 59 -8.93 9.79 -1.54
C HIS A 59 -9.49 9.56 -0.13
N ASP A 60 -9.14 8.42 0.48
CA ASP A 60 -9.56 8.03 1.82
C ASP A 60 -8.76 8.75 2.93
N GLY A 61 -7.79 9.60 2.59
CA GLY A 61 -6.96 10.34 3.55
C GLY A 61 -5.92 9.48 4.28
N LEU A 62 -5.50 8.37 3.67
CA LEU A 62 -4.52 7.43 4.25
C LEU A 62 -3.07 7.75 3.88
N LEU A 63 -2.85 8.69 2.97
CA LEU A 63 -1.54 9.17 2.48
C LEU A 63 -1.40 10.69 2.68
#